data_AF-A0A3D6DDT7-F1
#
_entry.id   AF-A0A3D6DDT7-F1
#
_cell.length_a   1.000
_cell.length_b   1.000
_cell.length_c   1.000
_cell.angle_alpha   90.00
_cell.angle_beta   90.00
_cell.angle_gamma   90.00
#
_symmetry.space_group_name_H-M   'P 1'
#
loop_
_entity.id
_entity.type
_entity.pdbx_description
1 polymer ?
#
loop_
_entity_poly.entity_id
_entity_poly.type
_entity_poly.pdbx_seq_one_letter_code
_entity_poly.pdbx_strand_id
1 'polypeptide(L)'
;VVVNNAIVLIDYTNLLFDRKKRELGLGEDDPLPFIEIVPLIIQGGRTRLRPVLLTAITTVLGLLPLAIGINVDFVSLLAEYDPKIYIGGDNNIFWKPMSWAIIYGLTFATFLTLVIVPIMMWYLTRADYKWLKRLPVDPA
;
A
#
# COMPACT_ATOMS: atom_id res chain seq x y z
N VAL A 1 2.97 -5.89 -4.73
CA VAL A 1 2.30 -4.57 -4.65
C VAL A 1 2.02 -4.16 -3.22
N VAL A 2 1.23 -4.93 -2.46
CA VAL A 2 0.76 -4.57 -1.12
C VAL A 2 1.89 -4.34 -0.10
N VAL A 3 2.87 -5.26 -0.03
CA VAL A 3 4.01 -5.13 0.89
C VAL A 3 4.82 -3.86 0.60
N ASN A 4 5.07 -3.58 -0.69
CA ASN A 4 5.76 -2.37 -1.09
C ASN A 4 4.98 -1.13 -0.64
N ASN A 5 3.66 -1.08 -0.90
CA ASN A 5 2.78 0.00 -0.47
C ASN A 5 2.80 0.23 1.05
N ALA A 6 2.87 -0.85 1.84
CA ALA A 6 3.00 -0.79 3.30
C ALA A 6 4.35 -0.23 3.75
N ILE A 7 5.46 -0.75 3.23
CA ILE A 7 6.83 -0.29 3.57
C ILE A 7 6.98 1.20 3.26
N VAL A 8 6.53 1.60 2.08
CA VAL A 8 6.55 2.96 1.56
C VAL A 8 5.73 3.91 2.46
N LEU A 9 4.60 3.45 3.02
CA LEU A 9 3.82 4.21 4.00
C LEU A 9 4.56 4.37 5.34
N ILE A 10 5.14 3.28 5.85
CA ILE A 10 5.89 3.27 7.11
C ILE A 10 7.10 4.21 7.01
N ASP A 11 7.90 4.05 5.97
CA ASP A 11 9.09 4.85 5.70
C ASP A 11 8.76 6.35 5.60
N TYR A 12 7.70 6.70 4.88
CA TYR A 12 7.27 8.10 4.79
C TYR A 12 6.83 8.67 6.14
N THR A 13 6.17 7.86 6.98
CA THR A 13 5.74 8.31 8.30
C THR A 13 6.95 8.47 9.24
N ASN A 14 7.94 7.59 9.16
CA ASN A 14 9.20 7.73 9.89
C ASN A 14 9.95 9.00 9.46
N LEU A 15 9.99 9.30 8.16
CA LEU A 15 10.54 10.57 7.66
C LEU A 15 9.81 11.80 8.22
N LEU A 16 8.49 11.71 8.46
CA LEU A 16 7.74 12.78 9.11
C LEU A 16 8.12 12.93 10.59
N PHE A 17 8.34 11.81 11.30
CA PHE A 17 8.82 11.83 12.69
C PHE A 17 10.20 12.50 12.78
N ASP A 18 11.13 12.13 11.91
CA ASP A 18 12.49 12.68 11.90
C ASP A 18 12.51 14.18 11.56
N ARG A 19 11.67 14.61 10.61
CA ARG A 19 11.50 16.03 10.31
C ARG A 19 10.98 16.80 11.51
N LYS A 20 9.96 16.28 12.19
CA LYS A 20 9.39 16.92 13.37
C LYS A 20 10.38 17.01 14.52
N LYS A 21 11.22 15.99 14.73
CA LYS A 21 12.31 16.05 15.72
C LYS A 21 13.26 17.22 15.45
N ARG A 22 13.69 17.39 14.20
CA ARG A 22 14.58 18.50 13.80
C ARG A 22 13.91 19.87 13.98
N GLU A 23 12.63 19.99 13.67
CA GLU A 23 11.85 21.22 13.90
C GLU A 23 11.78 21.60 15.38
N LEU A 24 11.71 20.62 16.27
CA LEU A 24 11.71 20.81 17.72
C LEU A 24 13.12 20.93 18.32
N GLY A 25 14.17 20.86 17.50
CA GLY A 25 15.57 20.91 17.97
C GLY A 25 16.00 19.69 18.79
N LEU A 26 15.31 18.56 18.66
CA LEU A 26 15.61 17.31 19.35
C LEU A 26 16.78 16.58 18.68
N GLY A 27 17.65 15.95 19.47
CA GLY A 27 18.70 15.06 18.98
C GLY A 27 18.13 13.80 18.31
N GLU A 28 18.98 13.04 17.61
CA GLU A 28 18.50 11.83 16.91
C GLU A 28 17.93 10.77 17.87
N ASP A 29 18.57 10.61 19.03
CA ASP A 29 18.17 9.66 20.08
C ASP A 29 16.99 10.16 20.93
N ASP A 30 16.69 11.46 20.87
CA ASP A 30 15.62 12.05 21.67
C ASP A 30 14.25 11.55 21.18
N PRO A 31 13.38 11.11 22.10
CA PRO A 31 12.02 10.71 21.75
C PRO A 31 11.19 11.93 21.34
N LEU A 32 10.33 11.74 20.34
CA LEU A 32 9.35 12.76 19.96
C LEU A 32 8.23 12.81 21.01
N PRO A 33 7.72 13.99 21.41
CA PRO A 33 6.56 14.05 22.28
C PRO A 33 5.39 13.23 21.74
N PHE A 34 4.76 12.40 22.57
CA PHE A 34 3.73 11.46 22.12
C PHE A 34 2.52 12.14 21.45
N ILE A 35 2.22 13.38 21.86
CA ILE A 35 1.18 14.23 21.27
C ILE A 35 1.35 14.47 19.77
N GLU A 36 2.60 14.45 19.27
CA GLU A 36 2.92 14.66 17.85
C GLU A 36 2.81 13.36 17.02
N ILE A 37 2.75 12.19 17.66
CA ILE A 37 2.80 10.89 16.95
C ILE A 37 1.53 10.68 16.11
N VAL A 38 0.35 10.82 16.72
CA VAL A 38 -0.94 10.63 16.04
C VAL A 38 -1.11 11.55 14.83
N PRO A 39 -0.89 12.88 14.91
CA PRO A 39 -1.07 13.75 13.75
C PRO A 39 -0.09 13.42 12.61
N LEU A 40 1.15 13.02 12.92
CA LEU A 40 2.13 12.63 11.91
C LEU A 40 1.77 11.29 11.23
N ILE A 41 1.23 10.31 11.97
CA ILE A 41 0.70 9.06 11.38
C ILE A 41 -0.47 9.37 10.43
N ILE A 42 -1.40 10.24 10.83
CA ILE A 42 -2.54 10.65 10.00
C ILE A 42 -2.04 11.36 8.73
N GLN A 43 -1.08 12.27 8.87
CA GLN A 43 -0.46 12.96 7.74
C GLN A 43 0.22 11.97 6.78
N GLY A 44 0.97 11.01 7.32
CA GLY A 44 1.62 9.94 6.56
C GLY A 44 0.61 9.12 5.75
N GLY A 45 -0.45 8.67 6.43
CA GLY A 45 -1.57 7.95 5.81
C GLY A 45 -2.25 8.73 4.69
N ARG A 46 -2.60 9.99 4.93
CA ARG A 46 -3.30 10.84 3.95
C ARG A 46 -2.47 11.07 2.68
N THR A 47 -1.17 11.32 2.81
CA THR A 47 -0.30 11.57 1.67
C THR A 47 -0.12 10.32 0.81
N ARG A 48 -0.01 9.14 1.45
CA ARG A 48 0.26 7.87 0.78
C ARG A 48 -0.99 7.17 0.25
N LEU A 49 -2.16 7.49 0.78
CA LEU A 49 -3.44 6.93 0.34
C LEU A 49 -3.64 7.12 -1.17
N ARG A 50 -3.29 8.28 -1.73
CA ARG A 50 -3.42 8.54 -3.18
C ARG A 50 -2.55 7.60 -4.04
N PRO A 51 -1.21 7.52 -3.83
CA PRO A 51 -0.36 6.54 -4.52
C PRO A 51 -0.81 5.07 -4.39
N VAL A 52 -1.24 4.68 -3.19
CA VAL A 52 -1.67 3.29 -2.91
C VAL A 52 -2.95 2.94 -3.65
N LEU A 53 -3.94 3.85 -3.65
CA LEU A 53 -5.16 3.65 -4.42
C LEU A 53 -4.88 3.65 -5.92
N LEU A 54 -4.02 4.55 -6.41
CA LEU A 54 -3.65 4.60 -7.83
C LEU A 54 -3.07 3.27 -8.30
N THR A 55 -2.09 2.71 -7.57
CA THR A 55 -1.48 1.42 -7.92
C THR A 55 -2.46 0.26 -7.86
N ALA A 56 -3.36 0.24 -6.89
CA ALA A 56 -4.40 -0.78 -6.82
C ALA A 56 -5.38 -0.68 -8.00
N ILE A 57 -5.87 0.53 -8.28
CA ILE A 57 -6.83 0.79 -9.37
C ILE A 57 -6.21 0.45 -10.73
N THR A 58 -4.99 0.91 -11.02
CA THR A 58 -4.34 0.65 -12.31
C THR A 58 -4.05 -0.84 -12.50
N THR A 59 -3.69 -1.56 -11.43
CA THR A 59 -3.49 -3.02 -11.50
C THR A 59 -4.82 -3.75 -11.77
N VAL A 60 -5.90 -3.36 -11.10
CA VAL A 60 -7.23 -3.95 -11.34
C VAL A 60 -7.70 -3.67 -12.77
N LEU A 61 -7.55 -2.44 -13.26
CA LEU A 61 -7.91 -2.07 -14.64
C LEU A 61 -7.05 -2.82 -15.66
N GLY A 62 -5.75 -3.01 -15.41
CA GLY A 62 -4.87 -3.77 -16.29
C GLY A 62 -5.20 -5.26 -16.37
N LEU A 63 -5.75 -5.83 -15.29
CA LEU A 63 -6.17 -7.24 -15.24
C LEU A 63 -7.62 -7.47 -15.68
N LEU A 64 -8.42 -6.41 -15.82
CA LEU A 64 -9.83 -6.48 -16.16
C LEU A 64 -10.11 -7.18 -17.51
N PRO A 65 -9.35 -6.91 -18.60
CA PRO A 65 -9.59 -7.59 -19.88
C PRO A 65 -9.38 -9.11 -19.78
N LEU A 66 -8.33 -9.52 -19.07
CA LEU A 66 -8.03 -10.94 -18.82
C LEU A 66 -9.08 -11.60 -17.91
N ALA A 67 -9.57 -10.89 -16.91
CA ALA A 67 -10.61 -11.38 -16.00
C ALA A 67 -11.97 -11.58 -16.70
N ILE A 68 -12.30 -10.76 -17.69
CA ILE A 68 -13.52 -10.88 -18.49
C ILE A 68 -13.34 -11.93 -19.60
N GLY A 69 -12.10 -12.28 -19.93
CA GLY A 69 -11.74 -13.32 -20.90
C GLY A 69 -11.52 -12.82 -22.32
N ILE A 70 -11.25 -11.52 -22.45
CA ILE A 70 -10.77 -10.88 -23.67
C ILE A 70 -9.27 -11.20 -23.76
N ASN A 71 -8.91 -12.08 -24.70
CA ASN A 71 -7.51 -12.43 -24.95
C ASN A 71 -7.05 -11.76 -26.25
N VAL A 72 -5.83 -11.24 -26.23
CA VAL A 72 -5.14 -10.68 -27.40
C VAL A 72 -4.12 -11.73 -27.84
N ASP A 73 -4.11 -12.08 -29.12
CA ASP A 73 -3.04 -12.91 -29.65
C ASP A 73 -1.78 -12.07 -29.80
N PHE A 74 -0.92 -12.08 -28.78
CA PHE A 74 0.34 -11.32 -28.82
C PHE A 74 1.29 -11.81 -29.93
N VAL A 75 1.16 -13.06 -30.39
CA VAL A 75 1.99 -13.60 -31.48
C VAL A 75 1.54 -13.02 -32.81
N SER A 76 0.24 -13.05 -33.11
CA SER A 76 -0.32 -12.37 -34.30
C SER A 76 -0.18 -10.85 -34.23
N LEU A 77 -0.28 -10.25 -33.04
CA LEU A 77 -0.06 -8.81 -32.84
C LEU A 77 1.36 -8.39 -33.24
N LEU A 78 2.37 -9.20 -32.92
CA LEU A 78 3.78 -8.87 -33.21
C LEU A 78 4.24 -9.33 -34.59
N ALA A 79 3.68 -10.42 -35.11
CA ALA A 79 4.05 -10.98 -36.42
C ALA A 79 3.25 -10.36 -37.58
N GLU A 80 1.96 -10.11 -37.39
CA GLU A 80 1.02 -9.69 -38.44
C GLU A 80 0.46 -8.27 -38.19
N TYR A 81 0.82 -7.61 -37.08
CA TYR A 81 0.18 -6.37 -36.61
C TYR A 81 -1.35 -6.51 -36.40
N ASP A 82 -1.85 -7.73 -36.29
CA ASP A 82 -3.27 -8.03 -36.05
C ASP A 82 -3.46 -8.59 -34.63
N PRO A 83 -4.10 -7.84 -33.71
CA PRO A 83 -4.32 -8.28 -32.33
C PRO A 83 -5.16 -9.54 -32.19
N LYS A 84 -5.92 -9.94 -33.23
CA LYS A 84 -6.91 -11.04 -33.23
C LYS A 84 -7.54 -11.25 -31.86
N ILE A 85 -8.36 -10.28 -31.43
CA ILE A 85 -9.00 -10.33 -30.11
C ILE A 85 -10.03 -11.46 -30.13
N TYR A 86 -9.80 -12.51 -29.36
CA TYR A 86 -10.71 -13.64 -29.24
C TYR A 86 -11.27 -13.76 -27.81
N ILE A 87 -12.54 -14.12 -27.73
CA ILE A 87 -13.25 -14.38 -26.48
C ILE A 87 -13.39 -15.90 -26.37
N GLY A 88 -12.62 -16.52 -25.46
CA GLY A 88 -12.77 -17.96 -25.15
C GLY A 88 -11.79 -18.95 -25.79
N GLY A 89 -10.53 -18.57 -26.07
CA GLY A 89 -9.50 -19.54 -26.45
C GLY A 89 -8.94 -20.32 -25.25
N ASP A 90 -8.23 -21.43 -25.49
CA ASP A 90 -7.72 -22.34 -24.44
C ASP A 90 -6.90 -21.62 -23.34
N ASN A 91 -6.19 -20.56 -23.70
CA ASN A 91 -5.44 -19.73 -22.74
C ASN A 91 -6.34 -19.11 -21.66
N ASN A 92 -7.59 -18.77 -21.99
CA ASN A 92 -8.53 -18.11 -21.09
C ASN A 92 -8.86 -18.96 -19.84
N ILE A 93 -8.76 -20.29 -19.96
CA ILE A 93 -9.06 -21.23 -18.86
C ILE A 93 -8.12 -21.00 -17.67
N PHE A 94 -6.87 -20.61 -17.93
CA PHE A 94 -5.88 -20.37 -16.88
C PHE A 94 -5.85 -18.92 -16.42
N TRP A 95 -5.89 -17.96 -17.35
CA TRP A 95 -5.74 -16.53 -17.02
C TRP A 95 -6.96 -15.96 -16.30
N LYS A 96 -8.17 -16.38 -16.67
CA LYS A 96 -9.42 -15.89 -16.06
C LYS A 96 -9.48 -16.11 -14.54
N PRO A 97 -9.34 -17.34 -14.00
CA PRO A 97 -9.36 -17.55 -12.55
C PRO A 97 -8.18 -16.87 -11.84
N MET A 98 -7.01 -16.79 -12.48
CA MET A 98 -5.85 -16.10 -11.91
C MET A 98 -6.08 -14.60 -11.76
N SER A 99 -6.58 -13.93 -12.80
CA SER A 99 -6.89 -12.50 -12.76
C SER A 99 -7.96 -12.18 -11.73
N TRP A 100 -9.02 -12.99 -11.62
CA TRP A 100 -10.04 -12.84 -10.58
C TRP A 100 -9.46 -12.98 -9.17
N ALA A 101 -8.63 -14.00 -8.93
CA ALA A 101 -7.97 -14.19 -7.64
C ALA A 101 -7.10 -12.99 -7.25
N ILE A 102 -6.33 -12.44 -8.20
CA ILE A 102 -5.46 -11.28 -7.96
C ILE A 102 -6.29 -10.02 -7.70
N ILE A 103 -7.35 -9.76 -8.48
CA ILE A 103 -8.21 -8.58 -8.30
C ILE A 103 -8.82 -8.58 -6.89
N TYR A 104 -9.48 -9.67 -6.49
CA TYR A 104 -10.09 -9.75 -5.16
C TYR A 104 -9.05 -9.64 -4.05
N GLY A 105 -7.94 -10.38 -4.17
CA GLY A 105 -6.86 -10.35 -3.19
C GLY A 105 -6.25 -8.96 -3.03
N LEU A 106 -5.98 -8.27 -4.14
CA LEU A 106 -5.40 -6.92 -4.14
C LEU A 106 -6.38 -5.90 -3.57
N THR A 107 -7.65 -5.92 -3.99
CA THR A 107 -8.67 -4.99 -3.48
C THR A 107 -8.80 -5.13 -1.97
N PHE A 108 -9.00 -6.36 -1.48
CA PHE A 108 -9.13 -6.62 -0.05
C PHE A 108 -7.87 -6.20 0.73
N ALA A 109 -6.69 -6.62 0.28
CA ALA A 109 -5.43 -6.31 0.95
C ALA A 109 -5.08 -4.82 0.94
N THR A 110 -5.50 -4.07 -0.09
CA THR A 110 -5.28 -2.62 -0.16
C THR A 110 -6.04 -1.88 0.93
N PHE A 111 -7.33 -2.17 1.12
CA PHE A 111 -8.12 -1.59 2.21
C PHE A 111 -7.57 -2.00 3.57
N LEU A 112 -7.24 -3.28 3.72
CA LEU A 112 -6.67 -3.81 4.96
C LEU A 112 -5.37 -3.09 5.33
N THR A 113 -4.48 -2.87 4.36
CA THR A 113 -3.19 -2.21 4.58
C THR A 113 -3.34 -0.75 5.00
N LEU A 114 -4.25 -0.01 4.35
CA LEU A 114 -4.49 1.41 4.67
C LEU A 114 -5.01 1.62 6.09
N VAL A 115 -5.67 0.63 6.68
CA VAL A 115 -6.19 0.70 8.05
C VAL A 115 -5.23 0.08 9.06
N ILE A 116 -4.76 -1.15 8.79
CA ILE A 116 -3.93 -1.90 9.73
C ILE A 116 -2.56 -1.25 9.90
N VAL A 117 -1.92 -0.78 8.84
CA VAL A 117 -0.54 -0.26 8.95
C VAL A 117 -0.45 0.99 9.85
N PRO A 118 -1.31 2.02 9.70
CA PRO A 118 -1.32 3.15 10.62
C PRO A 118 -1.61 2.75 12.08
N ILE A 119 -2.54 1.83 12.30
CA ILE A 119 -2.90 1.34 13.65
C ILE A 119 -1.74 0.59 14.27
N MET A 120 -1.09 -0.29 13.50
CA MET A 120 0.05 -1.06 13.95
C MET A 120 1.24 -0.14 14.27
N MET A 121 1.50 0.88 13.44
CA MET A 121 2.48 1.92 13.73
C MET A 121 2.21 2.59 15.08
N TRP A 122 0.98 3.06 15.30
CA TRP A 122 0.60 3.67 16.58
C TRP A 122 0.79 2.72 17.76
N TYR A 123 0.36 1.46 17.62
CA TYR A 123 0.49 0.47 18.69
C TYR A 123 1.95 0.16 19.02
N LEU A 124 2.79 -0.03 18.00
CA LEU A 124 4.23 -0.30 18.17
C LEU A 124 4.94 0.91 18.79
N THR A 125 4.68 2.12 18.29
CA THR A 125 5.25 3.33 18.89
C THR A 125 4.81 3.50 20.34
N ARG A 126 3.54 3.25 20.66
CA ARG A 126 3.05 3.30 22.04
C ARG A 126 3.73 2.26 22.93
N ALA A 127 3.92 1.04 22.43
CA ALA A 127 4.63 -0.01 23.15
C ALA A 127 6.10 0.38 23.42
N ASP A 128 6.82 0.88 22.42
CA ASP A 128 8.20 1.35 22.59
C ASP A 128 8.32 2.45 23.65
N TYR A 129 7.41 3.43 23.63
CA TYR A 129 7.44 4.53 24.60
C TYR A 129 7.17 4.06 26.03
N LYS A 130 6.22 3.13 26.21
CA LYS A 130 5.86 2.59 27.53
C LYS A 130 6.90 1.61 28.08
N TRP A 131 7.38 0.69 27.26
CA TRP A 131 8.20 -0.45 27.72
C TRP A 131 9.70 -0.15 27.64
N LEU A 132 10.17 0.40 26.53
CA LEU A 132 11.60 0.62 26.29
C LEU A 132 12.07 1.96 26.86
N LYS A 133 11.35 3.04 26.53
CA LYS A 133 11.77 4.40 26.92
C LYS A 133 11.20 4.86 28.27
N ARG A 134 10.20 4.15 28.82
CA ARG A 134 9.50 4.46 30.09
C ARG A 134 9.05 5.92 30.17
N LEU A 135 8.60 6.46 29.04
CA LEU A 135 8.14 7.86 28.92
C LEU A 135 6.65 7.97 29.25
N PRO A 136 6.18 9.15 29.69
CA PRO A 136 4.76 9.39 29.83
C PRO A 136 4.08 9.27 28.46
N VAL A 137 3.10 8.37 28.40
CA VAL A 137 2.19 8.21 27.26
C VAL A 137 0.88 8.86 27.68
N ASP A 138 0.46 9.89 26.98
CA ASP A 138 -0.79 10.60 27.25
C ASP A 138 -1.97 9.60 27.17
N PRO A 139 -2.88 9.54 28.15
CA PRO A 139 -4.09 8.74 28.01
C PRO A 139 -4.95 9.35 26.90
N ALA A 140 -5.16 8.56 25.84
CA ALA A 140 -6.02 8.88 24.72
C ALA A 140 -7.43 9.31 25.17
#